data_AF-A0A925CGY5-F1
#
_entry.id   AF-A0A925CGY5-F1
#
_cell.length_a   1.000
_cell.length_b   1.000
_cell.length_c   1.000
_cell.angle_alpha   90.00
_cell.angle_beta   90.00
_cell.angle_gamma   90.00
#
_symmetry.space_group_name_H-M   'P 1'
#
loop_
_entity.id
_entity.type
_entity.pdbx_description
1 polymer ?
#
loop_
_entity_poly.entity_id
_entity_poly.type
_entity_poly.pdbx_seq_one_letter_code
_entity_poly.pdbx_strand_id
1 'polypeptide(L)' 'MSIQWFPGHMNTARKEAAKTMEVIDVVVEVLDARIPNASCNPLIEELRVTRQRPSLKVLNKADLADPTVTQAWL' A
#
# COMPACT_ATOMS: atom_id res chain seq x y z
N MET A 1 25.70 0.12 5.98
CA MET A 1 25.53 0.73 4.65
C MET A 1 24.17 0.35 4.11
N SER A 2 23.22 1.29 4.05
CA SER A 2 21.92 1.09 3.40
C SER A 2 22.07 1.33 1.90
N ILE A 3 21.88 0.29 1.10
CA ILE A 3 21.83 0.43 -0.35
C ILE A 3 20.52 1.15 -0.68
N GLN A 4 20.63 2.37 -1.17
CA GLN A 4 19.49 3.13 -1.64
C GLN A 4 19.17 2.65 -3.07
N TRP A 5 18.30 1.66 -3.18
CA TRP A 5 17.92 0.99 -4.43
C TRP A 5 17.18 1.89 -5.46
N PHE A 6 17.08 3.20 -5.20
CA PHE A 6 16.03 4.02 -5.79
C PHE A 6 16.59 5.34 -6.36
N PRO A 7 16.58 5.52 -7.70
CA PRO A 7 16.94 6.78 -8.35
C PRO A 7 15.86 7.86 -8.13
N GLY A 8 16.13 9.11 -8.56
CA GLY A 8 15.32 10.31 -8.28
C GLY A 8 13.80 10.18 -8.47
N HIS A 9 13.33 9.28 -9.35
CA HIS A 9 11.91 9.04 -9.60
C HIS A 9 11.11 8.60 -8.36
N MET A 10 11.68 7.79 -7.46
CA MET A 10 10.97 7.38 -6.25
C MET A 10 10.90 8.49 -5.19
N ASN A 11 11.89 9.39 -5.18
CA ASN A 11 11.82 10.56 -4.30
C ASN A 11 10.72 11.53 -4.78
N THR A 12 10.53 11.65 -6.09
CA THR A 12 9.38 12.36 -6.67
C THR A 12 8.06 11.70 -6.28
N ALA A 13 7.92 10.39 -6.50
CA ALA A 13 6.70 9.65 -6.14
C ALA A 13 6.37 9.74 -4.64
N ARG A 14 7.38 9.68 -3.75
CA ARG A 14 7.18 9.88 -2.31
C ARG A 14 6.64 11.27 -1.98
N LYS A 15 7.21 12.33 -2.59
CA LYS A 15 6.76 13.71 -2.37
C LYS A 15 5.34 13.92 -2.87
N GLU A 16 5.02 13.38 -4.04
CA GLU A 16 3.67 13.44 -4.61
C GLU A 16 2.67 12.68 -3.75
N ALA A 17 3.00 11.47 -3.30
CA ALA A 17 2.14 10.69 -2.40
C ALA A 17 1.88 11.43 -1.08
N ALA A 18 2.91 12.04 -0.48
CA ALA A 18 2.75 12.82 0.75
C ALA A 18 1.84 14.05 0.54
N LYS A 19 1.98 14.74 -0.59
CA LYS A 19 1.13 15.89 -0.96
C LYS A 19 -0.31 15.46 -1.20
N THR A 20 -0.54 14.34 -1.90
CA THR A 20 -1.89 13.82 -2.12
C THR A 20 -2.53 13.39 -0.79
N MET A 21 -1.77 12.78 0.12
CA MET A 21 -2.24 12.36 1.46
C MET A 21 -2.77 13.53 2.32
N GLU A 22 -2.35 14.77 2.03
CA GLU A 22 -2.85 15.97 2.72
C GLU A 22 -4.32 16.24 2.46
N VAL A 23 -4.77 15.99 1.22
CA VAL A 23 -6.09 16.43 0.74
C VAL A 23 -7.10 15.31 0.62
N ILE A 24 -6.68 14.03 0.65
CA ILE A 24 -7.59 12.89 0.57
C ILE A 24 -8.17 12.51 1.94
N ASP A 25 -9.39 12.00 1.93
CA ASP A 25 -10.08 11.54 3.13
C ASP A 25 -9.85 10.04 3.41
N VAL A 26 -9.62 9.23 2.38
CA VAL A 26 -9.47 7.77 2.48
C VAL A 26 -8.44 7.25 1.48
N VAL A 27 -7.70 6.21 1.90
CA VAL A 27 -6.76 5.48 1.04
C VAL A 27 -7.41 4.18 0.59
N VAL A 28 -7.41 3.89 -0.71
CA VAL A 28 -7.78 2.56 -1.24
C VAL A 28 -6.49 1.87 -1.70
N GLU A 29 -6.09 0.83 -0.99
CA GLU A 29 -4.88 0.06 -1.30
C GLU A 29 -5.26 -1.25 -1.98
N VAL A 30 -4.88 -1.38 -3.25
CA VAL A 30 -5.13 -2.60 -4.03
C VAL A 30 -3.93 -3.54 -3.87
N LEU A 31 -4.16 -4.70 -3.28
CA LEU A 31 -3.15 -5.70 -2.91
C LEU A 31 -3.30 -6.97 -3.74
N ASP A 32 -2.25 -7.76 -3.84
CA ASP A 32 -2.31 -9.09 -4.47
C ASP A 32 -2.79 -10.12 -3.44
N ALA A 33 -3.93 -10.77 -3.71
CA ALA A 33 -4.59 -11.68 -2.76
C ALA A 33 -3.71 -12.88 -2.34
N ARG A 34 -2.69 -13.23 -3.14
CA ARG A 34 -1.76 -14.33 -2.82
C ARG A 34 -0.78 -13.97 -1.70
N ILE A 35 -0.45 -12.69 -1.56
CA ILE A 35 0.58 -12.19 -0.65
C ILE A 35 0.22 -10.78 -0.10
N PRO A 36 -0.95 -10.61 0.54
CA PRO A 36 -1.50 -9.29 0.83
C PRO A 36 -0.54 -8.42 1.64
N ASN A 37 0.05 -8.97 2.71
CA ASN A 37 0.97 -8.24 3.58
C ASN A 37 2.27 -7.85 2.86
N ALA A 38 2.85 -8.75 2.06
CA ALA A 38 4.10 -8.46 1.33
C ALA A 38 3.90 -7.50 0.16
N SER A 39 2.69 -7.43 -0.40
CA SER A 39 2.34 -6.48 -1.46
C SER A 39 1.96 -5.08 -0.96
N CYS A 40 1.85 -4.87 0.36
CA CYS A 40 1.60 -3.55 0.95
C CYS A 40 2.81 -2.63 0.78
N ASN A 41 2.58 -1.33 0.68
CA ASN A 41 3.66 -0.34 0.64
C ASN A 41 3.88 0.29 2.03
N PRO A 42 5.01 0.00 2.71
CA PRO A 42 5.29 0.54 4.06
C PRO A 42 5.31 2.07 4.12
N LEU A 43 5.70 2.74 3.03
CA LEU A 43 5.72 4.20 2.97
C LEU A 43 4.30 4.79 2.99
N ILE A 44 3.35 4.17 2.30
CA ILE A 44 1.96 4.63 2.28
C ILE A 44 1.31 4.38 3.64
N GLU A 45 1.60 3.23 4.26
CA GLU A 45 1.20 2.90 5.63
C GLU A 45 1.67 4.00 6.61
N GLU A 46 2.95 4.36 6.58
CA GLU A 46 3.54 5.42 7.42
C GLU A 46 2.85 6.78 7.20
N LEU A 47 2.68 7.19 5.94
CA LEU A 47 2.08 8.48 5.59
C LEU A 47 0.63 8.59 6.05
N ARG A 48 -0.17 7.53 5.84
CA ARG A 48 -1.60 7.56 6.20
C ARG A 48 -1.79 7.49 7.72
N VAL A 49 -0.98 6.73 8.48
CA VAL A 49 -1.07 6.68 9.95
C VAL A 49 -0.77 8.06 10.52
N THR A 50 0.29 8.70 10.05
CA THR A 50 0.72 10.03 10.52
C THR A 50 -0.38 11.07 10.33
N ARG A 51 -1.19 10.95 9.26
CA ARG A 51 -2.32 11.85 8.98
C ARG A 51 -3.69 11.31 9.41
N GLN A 52 -3.72 10.18 10.13
CA GLN A 52 -4.93 9.51 10.60
C GLN A 52 -5.95 9.25 9.47
N ARG A 53 -5.48 8.92 8.27
CA ARG A 53 -6.34 8.62 7.12
C ARG A 53 -6.77 7.16 7.17
N PRO A 54 -8.08 6.84 7.17
CA PRO A 54 -8.54 5.46 7.08
C PRO A 54 -8.09 4.82 5.76
N SER A 55 -7.91 3.51 5.76
CA SER A 55 -7.56 2.75 4.56
C SER A 55 -8.50 1.57 4.34
N LEU A 56 -8.98 1.42 3.11
CA LEU A 56 -9.65 0.23 2.60
C LEU A 56 -8.66 -0.61 1.81
N LYS A 57 -8.42 -1.85 2.24
CA LYS A 57 -7.58 -2.81 1.52
C LYS A 57 -8.45 -3.67 0.61
N VAL A 58 -8.08 -3.75 -0.65
CA VAL A 58 -8.79 -4.52 -1.69
C VAL A 58 -7.88 -5.63 -2.18
N LEU A 59 -8.27 -6.88 -1.93
CA LEU A 59 -7.52 -8.05 -2.41
C LEU A 59 -7.89 -8.36 -3.86
N ASN A 60 -7.01 -7.96 -4.78
CA ASN A 60 -7.15 -8.19 -6.21
C ASN A 60 -6.50 -9.53 -6.63
N LYS A 61 -6.86 -10.03 -7.81
CA LYS A 61 -6.43 -11.33 -8.35
C LYS A 61 -6.82 -12.51 -7.47
N ALA A 62 -7.98 -12.40 -6.80
CA ALA A 62 -8.51 -13.46 -5.95
C ALA A 62 -8.80 -14.75 -6.74
N ASP A 63 -9.04 -14.65 -8.05
CA ASP A 63 -9.16 -15.78 -8.98
C ASP A 63 -7.87 -16.62 -9.10
N LEU A 64 -6.71 -16.03 -8.82
CA LEU A 64 -5.41 -16.71 -8.83
C LEU A 64 -4.93 -17.13 -7.44
N ALA A 65 -5.66 -16.78 -6.38
CA ALA A 65 -5.31 -17.08 -5.00
C ALA A 65 -6.08 -18.31 -4.49
N ASP A 66 -5.53 -19.00 -3.50
CA ASP A 66 -6.26 -20.07 -2.82
C ASP A 66 -7.50 -19.46 -2.12
N PRO A 67 -8.73 -19.91 -2.43
CA PRO A 67 -9.94 -19.32 -1.86
C PRO A 67 -10.04 -19.48 -0.34
N THR A 68 -9.55 -20.59 0.21
CA THR A 68 -9.57 -20.87 1.65
C THR A 68 -8.60 -19.98 2.39
N VAL A 69 -7.39 -19.81 1.85
CA VAL A 69 -6.39 -18.89 2.42
C VAL A 69 -6.85 -17.44 2.27
N THR A 70 -7.49 -17.10 1.15
CA THR A 70 -8.00 -15.74 0.90
C THR A 70 -9.07 -15.35 1.90
N GLN A 71 -9.94 -16.28 2.30
CA GLN A 71 -10.92 -16.03 3.37
C GLN A 71 -10.26 -15.78 4.73
N ALA A 72 -9.10 -16.38 5.02
CA ALA A 72 -8.37 -16.13 6.26
C ALA A 72 -7.72 -14.73 6.31
N TRP A 73 -7.61 -14.02 5.17
CA TRP A 73 -7.12 -12.65 5.12
C TRP A 73 -8.20 -11.59 5.34
N LEU A 74 -9.48 -11.95 5.16
CA LEU A 74 -10.64 -11.04 5.24
C LEU A 74 -11.21 -10.98 6.66
#